data_AF-A0A927TSW8-F1
#
_entry.id   AF-A0A927TSW8-F1
#
_cell.length_a   1.000
_cell.length_b   1.000
_cell.length_c   1.000
_cell.angle_alpha   90.00
_cell.angle_beta   90.00
_cell.angle_gamma   90.00
#
_symmetry.space_group_name_H-M   'P 1'
#
loop_
_entity.id
_entity.type
_entity.pdbx_description
1 polymer ?
#
loop_
_entity_poly.entity_id
_entity_poly.type
_entity_poly.pdbx_seq_one_letter_code
_entity_poly.pdbx_strand_id
1 'polypeptide(L)'
;MNRKADVICQHTSDGEIIPIKIRFADEDGEFHTYAIRAYRIVTKNGDILLPNEVTAKSHIWIFECRIAVFEKEISVRLFYNAHENMWKIMK
;
A
#
# COMPACT_ATOMS: atom_id res chain seq x y z
N MET A 1 -1.05 -14.37 0.76
CA MET A 1 -0.87 -14.34 -0.71
C MET A 1 -0.96 -12.89 -1.18
N ASN A 2 -0.01 -12.42 -1.99
CA ASN A 2 -0.06 -11.04 -2.52
C ASN A 2 -1.00 -10.98 -3.71
N ARG A 3 -2.01 -10.11 -3.66
CA ARG A 3 -2.93 -9.84 -4.78
C ARG A 3 -2.63 -8.49 -5.39
N LYS A 4 -2.88 -8.32 -6.69
CA LYS A 4 -2.86 -6.99 -7.31
C LYS A 4 -4.05 -6.18 -6.79
N ALA A 5 -3.85 -4.88 -6.61
CA ALA A 5 -4.90 -3.97 -6.20
C ALA A 5 -4.79 -2.69 -7.02
N ASP A 6 -5.93 -2.05 -7.27
CA ASP A 6 -5.96 -0.67 -7.75
C ASP A 6 -6.03 0.25 -6.53
N VAL A 7 -5.27 1.34 -6.54
CA VAL A 7 -5.23 2.29 -5.44
C VAL A 7 -5.46 3.69 -5.98
N ILE A 8 -6.41 4.41 -5.39
CA ILE A 8 -6.62 5.83 -5.65
C ILE A 8 -5.80 6.59 -4.61
N CYS A 9 -4.83 7.38 -5.08
CA CYS A 9 -3.91 8.14 -4.26
C CYS A 9 -4.06 9.64 -4.48
N GLN A 10 -3.77 10.42 -3.45
CA GLN A 10 -3.39 11.82 -3.57
C GLN A 10 -1.86 11.91 -3.52
N HIS A 11 -1.30 12.61 -4.49
CA HIS A 11 0.11 13.02 -4.46
C HIS A 11 0.18 14.43 -3.88
N THR A 12 1.05 14.64 -2.91
CA THR A 12 1.30 15.96 -2.32
C THR A 12 2.37 16.72 -3.11
N SER A 13 2.42 18.05 -2.95
CA SER A 13 3.49 18.89 -3.52
C SER A 13 4.89 18.48 -3.04
N ASP A 14 4.98 17.86 -1.87
CA ASP A 14 6.24 17.41 -1.25
C ASP A 14 6.66 16.00 -1.71
N GLY A 15 5.92 15.42 -2.66
CA GLY A 15 6.22 14.11 -3.23
C GLY A 15 5.76 12.91 -2.38
N GLU A 16 4.97 13.14 -1.32
CA GLU A 16 4.36 12.06 -0.56
C GLU A 16 3.13 11.47 -1.28
N ILE A 17 2.90 10.17 -1.07
CA ILE A 17 1.74 9.44 -1.57
C ILE A 17 0.79 9.16 -0.41
N ILE A 18 -0.44 9.60 -0.54
CA ILE A 18 -1.52 9.40 0.42
C ILE A 18 -2.56 8.46 -0.21
N PRO A 19 -2.69 7.21 0.26
CA PRO A 19 -3.68 6.29 -0.29
C PRO A 19 -5.08 6.62 0.28
N ILE A 20 -6.09 6.75 -0.60
CA ILE A 20 -7.45 7.19 -0.24
C ILE A 20 -8.46 6.05 -0.35
N LYS A 21 -8.41 5.29 -1.45
CA LYS A 21 -9.28 4.14 -1.68
C LYS A 21 -8.47 3.00 -2.29
N ILE A 22 -8.93 1.78 -2.03
CA ILE A 22 -8.38 0.57 -2.64
C ILE A 22 -9.48 -0.23 -3.29
N ARG A 23 -9.16 -0.87 -4.41
CA ARG A 23 -10.05 -1.81 -5.09
C ARG A 23 -9.31 -3.10 -5.35
N PHE A 24 -9.88 -4.22 -4.92
CA PHE A 24 -9.31 -5.54 -5.16
C PHE A 24 -10.43 -6.58 -5.27
N ALA A 25 -10.11 -7.69 -5.92
CA ALA A 25 -11.03 -8.81 -6.09
C ALA A 25 -11.13 -9.65 -4.81
N ASP A 26 -12.35 -10.02 -4.44
CA ASP A 26 -12.63 -10.96 -3.35
C ASP A 26 -12.34 -12.43 -3.75
N GLU A 27 -12.97 -13.40 -3.11
CA GLU A 27 -12.78 -14.82 -3.43
C GLU A 27 -13.55 -15.26 -4.68
N ASP A 28 -14.67 -14.60 -4.99
CA ASP A 28 -15.50 -14.87 -6.17
C ASP A 28 -15.03 -14.11 -7.42
N GLY A 29 -14.03 -13.24 -7.25
CA GLY A 29 -13.45 -12.44 -8.34
C GLY A 29 -14.14 -11.09 -8.52
N GLU A 30 -15.10 -10.73 -7.66
CA GLU A 30 -15.78 -9.45 -7.70
C GLU A 30 -14.89 -8.34 -7.13
N PHE A 31 -14.78 -7.24 -7.87
CA PHE A 31 -13.99 -6.09 -7.44
C PHE A 31 -14.80 -5.19 -6.52
N HIS A 32 -14.37 -5.13 -5.26
CA HIS A 32 -14.94 -4.21 -4.28
C HIS A 32 -14.00 -3.05 -4.01
N THR A 33 -14.58 -1.87 -3.82
CA THR A 33 -13.84 -0.64 -3.48
C THR A 33 -14.06 -0.29 -2.01
N TYR A 34 -12.96 -0.09 -1.29
CA TYR A 34 -12.96 0.24 0.12
C TYR A 34 -12.28 1.57 0.37
N ALA A 35 -12.88 2.40 1.22
CA ALA A 35 -12.26 3.63 1.68
C ALA A 35 -11.21 3.34 2.75
N ILE A 36 -10.06 3.99 2.66
CA ILE A 36 -9.04 3.98 3.71
C ILE A 36 -9.44 4.99 4.77
N ARG A 37 -9.64 4.52 6.00
CA ARG A 37 -10.01 5.33 7.17
C ARG A 37 -8.79 5.93 7.86
N ALA A 38 -7.70 5.18 7.90
CA ALA A 38 -6.42 5.61 8.44
C ALA A 38 -5.29 4.90 7.70
N TYR A 39 -4.13 5.52 7.62
CA TYR A 39 -2.92 4.89 7.09
C TYR A 39 -1.69 5.31 7.87
N ARG A 40 -0.65 4.47 7.81
CA ARG A 40 0.69 4.77 8.27
C ARG A 40 1.70 4.27 7.25
N ILE A 41 2.72 5.07 6.97
CA ILE A 41 3.86 4.65 6.16
C ILE A 41 4.81 3.84 7.06
N VAL A 42 5.06 2.58 6.70
CA VAL A 42 5.94 1.67 7.44
C VAL A 42 7.39 1.83 6.97
N THR A 43 7.58 1.96 5.66
CA THR A 43 8.87 2.27 5.05
C THR A 43 8.70 3.44 4.09
N LYS A 44 9.36 4.55 4.41
CA LYS A 44 9.54 5.69 3.51
C LYS A 44 10.97 5.59 3.02
N ASN A 45 11.17 5.40 1.71
CA ASN A 45 12.49 5.33 1.07
C ASN A 45 13.38 4.13 1.37
N GLY A 46 12.82 3.00 1.82
CA GLY A 46 13.46 1.74 1.51
C GLY A 46 14.88 1.54 2.03
N ASP A 47 15.32 2.28 3.04
CA ASP A 47 16.67 2.14 3.61
C ASP A 47 16.77 0.77 4.28
N ILE A 48 17.14 -0.23 3.48
CA ILE A 48 17.54 -1.53 4.00
C ILE A 48 18.98 -1.34 4.45
N LEU A 49 19.18 -1.38 5.77
CA LEU A 49 20.51 -1.49 6.36
C LEU A 49 21.09 -2.84 5.93
N LEU A 50 21.92 -2.85 4.90
CA LEU A 50 22.75 -4.00 4.58
C LEU A 50 23.80 -4.17 5.69
N PRO A 51 24.29 -5.40 5.96
CA PRO A 51 25.29 -5.68 7.00
C PRO A 51 26.59 -4.85 6.91
N ASN A 52 26.80 -4.12 5.81
CA ASN A 52 28.01 -3.35 5.50
C ASN A 52 27.74 -1.83 5.38
N GLU A 53 26.74 -1.28 6.09
CA GLU A 53 26.42 0.17 6.09
C GLU A 53 26.02 0.76 4.72
N VAL A 54 25.76 -0.08 3.72
CA VAL A 54 25.23 0.35 2.42
C VAL A 54 23.72 0.50 2.54
N THR A 55 23.25 1.72 2.34
CA THR A 55 21.83 2.03 2.28
C THR A 55 21.35 1.80 0.84
N ALA A 56 20.68 0.68 0.59
CA ALA A 56 20.04 0.44 -0.70
C ALA A 56 18.70 1.16 -0.74
N LYS A 57 18.44 2.00 -1.75
CA LYS A 57 17.12 2.62 -1.95
C LYS A 57 16.15 1.56 -2.46
N SER A 58 15.26 1.04 -1.61
CA SER A 58 14.16 0.20 -2.09
C SER A 58 13.13 1.06 -2.83
N HIS A 59 12.75 0.63 -4.04
CA HIS A 59 11.64 1.21 -4.81
C HIS A 59 10.26 0.74 -4.31
N ILE A 60 10.19 0.23 -3.08
CA ILE A 60 8.99 -0.34 -2.48
C ILE A 60 8.58 0.51 -1.27
N TRP A 61 7.39 1.10 -1.34
CA TRP A 61 6.73 1.75 -0.22
C TRP A 61 5.74 0.80 0.40
N ILE A 62 5.76 0.70 1.73
CA ILE A 62 4.83 -0.14 2.48
C ILE A 62 3.93 0.76 3.31
N PHE A 63 2.61 0.57 3.15
CA PHE A 63 1.59 1.28 3.89
C PHE A 63 0.77 0.29 4.71
N GLU A 64 0.60 0.57 5.99
CA GLU A 64 -0.42 -0.08 6.81
C GLU A 64 -1.68 0.78 6.75
N CYS A 65 -2.76 0.22 6.21
CA CYS A 65 -4.02 0.91 6.00
C CYS A 65 -5.12 0.24 6.83
N ARG A 66 -6.03 1.03 7.38
CA ARG A 66 -7.28 0.56 7.95
C ARG A 66 -8.42 0.87 6.99
N ILE A 67 -9.20 -0.14 6.66
CA ILE A 67 -10.32 -0.04 5.74
C ILE A 67 -11.61 -0.52 6.42
N ALA A 68 -12.74 0.04 6.00
CA ALA A 68 -14.06 -0.40 6.44
C ALA A 68 -14.62 -1.43 5.45
N VAL A 69 -14.91 -2.64 5.92
CA VAL A 69 -15.48 -3.76 5.16
C VAL A 69 -16.70 -4.26 5.92
N PHE A 70 -17.91 -4.07 5.36
CA PHE A 70 -19.17 -4.51 5.97
C PHE A 70 -19.27 -4.20 7.49
N GLU A 71 -19.15 -2.92 7.85
CA GLU A 71 -19.16 -2.40 9.24
C GLU A 71 -17.99 -2.83 10.14
N LYS A 72 -17.06 -3.65 9.64
CA LYS A 72 -15.83 -4.03 10.36
C LYS A 72 -14.66 -3.22 9.86
N GLU A 73 -13.82 -2.76 10.78
CA GLU A 73 -12.52 -2.18 10.45
C GLU A 73 -11.47 -3.29 10.38
N ILE A 74 -10.81 -3.44 9.24
CA ILE A 74 -9.70 -4.38 9.07
C ILE A 74 -8.43 -3.64 8.71
N SER A 75 -7.28 -4.16 9.16
CA SER A 75 -5.97 -3.67 8.76
C SER A 75 -5.45 -4.47 7.57
N VAL A 76 -4.90 -3.78 6.58
CA VAL A 76 -4.29 -4.36 5.38
C VAL A 76 -2.95 -3.69 5.11
N ARG A 77 -2.02 -4.42 4.47
CA ARG A 77 -0.75 -3.87 4.00
C ARG A 77 -0.79 -3.66 2.50
N LEU A 78 -0.45 -2.45 2.07
CA LEU A 78 -0.24 -2.10 0.67
C LEU A 78 1.25 -1.98 0.38
N PHE A 79 1.64 -2.48 -0.78
CA PHE A 79 2.98 -2.41 -1.31
C PHE A 79 2.92 -1.69 -2.64
N TYR A 80 3.54 -0.51 -2.73
CA TYR A 80 3.70 0.21 -3.98
C TYR A 80 5.12 0.00 -4.49
N ASN A 81 5.25 -0.53 -5.72
CA ASN A 81 6.51 -0.60 -6.43
C ASN A 81 6.55 0.54 -7.47
N ALA A 82 7.39 1.57 -7.27
CA ALA A 82 7.46 2.67 -8.23
C ALA A 82 8.19 2.30 -9.53
N HIS A 83 9.06 1.28 -9.53
CA HIS A 83 9.72 0.85 -10.76
C HIS A 83 8.73 0.18 -11.72
N GLU A 84 7.85 -0.66 -11.18
CA GLU A 84 6.80 -1.33 -11.97
C GLU A 84 5.51 -0.50 -12.08
N ASN A 85 5.42 0.60 -11.33
CA ASN A 85 4.21 1.37 -11.10
C ASN A 85 2.99 0.48 -10.74
N MET A 86 3.21 -0.48 -9.84
CA MET A 86 2.20 -1.49 -9.46
C MET A 86 1.94 -1.48 -7.96
N TRP A 87 0.67 -1.72 -7.62
CA TRP A 87 0.22 -1.91 -6.25
C TRP A 87 -0.12 -3.37 -5.96
N LYS A 88 0.27 -3.84 -4.78
CA LYS A 88 -0.08 -5.15 -4.25
C LYS A 88 -0.66 -5.00 -2.85
N ILE A 89 -1.60 -5.86 -2.51
CA ILE A 89 -2.21 -5.95 -1.19
C ILE A 89 -1.90 -7.29 -0.52
N MET A 90 -1.64 -7.24 0.77
CA MET A 90 -1.56 -8.39 1.67
C MET A 90 -2.54 -8.15 2.83
N LYS A 91 -3.48 -9.07 3.01
CA LYS A 91 -4.44 -9.12 4.13
C LYS A 91 -3.89 -10.02 5.22
#